data_AF-A0A166IJ86-F1
#
_entry.id   AF-A0A166IJ86-F1
#
_cell.length_a   1.000
_cell.length_b   1.000
_cell.length_c   1.000
_cell.angle_alpha   90.00
_cell.angle_beta   90.00
_cell.angle_gamma   90.00
#
_symmetry.space_group_name_H-M   'P 1'
#
loop_
_entity.id
_entity.type
_entity.pdbx_description
1 polymer ?
#
loop_
_entity_poly.entity_id
_entity_poly.type
_entity_poly.pdbx_seq_one_letter_code
_entity_poly.pdbx_strand_id
1 'polypeptide(L)' 'TLTPGYVRTLGRLVTLGVISKNPINPHLYQYIFESTTALMKFVVAESETTLPTFEQALFGPFTSMIQQDV' A
#
# COMPACT_ATOMS: atom_id res chain seq x y z
N THR A 1 16.03 6.88 -7.98
CA THR A 1 15.63 5.50 -7.65
C THR A 1 14.56 5.54 -6.58
N LEU A 2 13.60 4.60 -6.59
CA LEU A 2 12.54 4.52 -5.55
C LEU A 2 13.11 4.03 -4.21
N THR A 3 14.17 3.23 -4.27
CA THR A 3 15.07 2.91 -3.16
C THR A 3 16.02 4.11 -2.96
N PRO A 4 16.22 4.66 -1.75
CA PRO A 4 15.85 4.16 -0.42
C PRO A 4 14.52 4.72 0.16
N GLY A 5 13.81 5.57 -0.58
CA GLY A 5 12.65 6.32 -0.06
C GLY A 5 11.34 5.53 0.08
N TYR A 6 11.28 4.30 -0.46
CA TYR A 6 10.02 3.56 -0.60
C TYR A 6 9.29 3.31 0.72
N VAL A 7 10.00 3.06 1.83
CA VAL A 7 9.39 2.78 3.14
C VAL A 7 8.50 3.93 3.60
N ARG A 8 8.96 5.18 3.40
CA ARG A 8 8.18 6.37 3.74
C ARG A 8 6.94 6.49 2.86
N THR A 9 7.08 6.23 1.56
CA THR A 9 5.96 6.29 0.60
C THR A 9 4.93 5.22 0.92
N LEU A 10 5.36 3.98 1.17
CA LEU A 10 4.52 2.85 1.56
C LEU A 10 3.73 3.16 2.84
N GLY A 11 4.41 3.66 3.89
CA GLY A 11 3.73 4.04 5.14
C GLY A 11 2.65 5.12 4.94
N ARG A 12 2.90 6.10 4.05
CA ARG A 12 1.90 7.12 3.71
C ARG A 12 0.71 6.54 2.95
N LEU A 13 0.95 5.68 1.96
CA LEU A 13 -0.12 5.03 1.19
C LEU A 13 -1.00 4.15 2.08
N VAL A 14 -0.39 3.36 2.97
CA VAL A 14 -1.13 2.56 3.96
C VAL A 14 -1.96 3.44 4.89
N THR A 15 -1.37 4.52 5.42
CA THR A 15 -2.11 5.47 6.27
C THR A 15 -3.28 6.09 5.53
N LEU A 16 -3.09 6.50 4.29
CA LEU A 16 -4.15 7.05 3.43
C LEU A 16 -5.28 6.04 3.22
N GLY A 17 -4.96 4.76 2.97
CA GLY A 17 -5.95 3.70 2.80
C GLY A 17 -6.78 3.42 4.05
N VAL A 18 -6.18 3.56 5.24
CA VAL A 18 -6.89 3.38 6.52
C VAL A 18 -7.82 4.56 6.82
N ILE A 19 -7.39 5.80 6.55
CA ILE A 19 -8.18 7.00 6.84
C ILE A 19 -9.21 7.32 5.75
N SER A 20 -9.06 6.76 4.54
CA SER A 20 -9.97 7.00 3.41
C SER A 20 -11.36 6.36 3.58
N LYS A 21 -11.71 5.85 4.77
CA LYS A 21 -13.06 5.39 5.15
C LYS A 21 -14.16 6.44 4.93
N ASN A 22 -13.79 7.67 4.60
CA ASN A 22 -14.69 8.74 4.20
C ASN A 22 -15.00 8.66 2.68
N PRO A 23 -16.24 8.37 2.26
CA PRO A 23 -16.60 7.99 0.88
C PRO A 23 -16.60 9.14 -0.15
N ILE A 24 -15.85 10.22 0.11
CA ILE A 24 -15.89 11.45 -0.71
C ILE A 24 -15.33 11.22 -2.12
N ASN A 25 -14.50 10.18 -2.32
CA ASN A 25 -14.00 9.82 -3.64
C ASN A 25 -13.86 8.29 -3.83
N PRO A 26 -14.77 7.63 -4.58
CA PRO A 26 -14.70 6.19 -4.82
C PRO A 26 -13.44 5.76 -5.59
N HIS A 27 -12.80 6.67 -6.35
CA HIS A 27 -11.57 6.37 -7.08
C HIS A 27 -10.32 6.46 -6.20
N LEU A 28 -10.39 7.08 -5.03
CA LEU A 28 -9.22 7.26 -4.16
C LEU A 28 -8.65 5.91 -3.70
N TYR A 29 -9.52 4.96 -3.34
CA TYR A 29 -9.10 3.61 -2.98
C TYR A 29 -8.38 2.89 -4.12
N GLN A 30 -8.92 2.99 -5.33
CA GLN A 30 -8.30 2.43 -6.53
C GLN A 30 -6.91 3.05 -6.76
N TYR A 31 -6.78 4.37 -6.68
CA TYR A 31 -5.48 5.04 -6.86
C TYR A 31 -4.46 4.66 -5.77
N ILE A 32 -4.90 4.50 -4.52
CA ILE A 32 -4.03 4.03 -3.43
C ILE A 32 -3.56 2.60 -3.70
N PHE A 33 -4.46 1.73 -4.15
CA PHE A 33 -4.14 0.34 -4.49
C PHE A 33 -3.19 0.23 -5.68
N GLU A 34 -3.47 0.96 -6.77
CA GLU A 34 -2.61 1.02 -7.96
C GLU A 34 -1.22 1.59 -7.63
N SER A 35 -1.17 2.67 -6.83
CA SER A 35 0.09 3.29 -6.41
C SER A 35 0.93 2.34 -5.54
N THR A 36 0.28 1.61 -4.62
CA THR A 36 0.94 0.62 -3.76
C THR A 36 1.48 -0.55 -4.58
N THR A 37 0.68 -1.04 -5.53
CA THR A 37 1.07 -2.14 -6.44
C THR A 37 2.24 -1.74 -7.33
N ALA A 38 2.20 -0.52 -7.89
CA ALA A 38 3.30 0.01 -8.70
C ALA A 38 4.59 0.16 -7.88
N LEU A 39 4.49 0.71 -6.65
CA LEU A 39 5.62 0.85 -5.75
C LEU A 39 6.27 -0.52 -5.44
N MET A 40 5.45 -1.52 -5.14
CA MET A 40 5.92 -2.89 -4.91
C MET A 40 6.60 -3.46 -6.16
N LYS A 41 5.96 -3.35 -7.33
CA LYS A 41 6.51 -3.87 -8.60
C LYS A 41 7.91 -3.34 -8.88
N PHE A 42 8.12 -2.04 -8.73
CA PHE A 42 9.42 -1.44 -9.06
C PHE A 42 10.49 -1.68 -7.97
N VAL A 43 10.11 -1.67 -6.69
CA VAL A 43 11.07 -1.83 -5.59
C VAL A 43 11.48 -3.29 -5.40
N VAL A 44 10.54 -4.23 -5.50
CA VAL A 44 10.84 -5.66 -5.39
C VAL A 44 11.64 -6.15 -6.61
N ALA A 45 11.37 -5.60 -7.80
CA ALA A 45 12.18 -5.89 -8.99
C ALA A 45 13.63 -5.37 -8.86
N GLU A 46 13.85 -4.29 -8.11
CA GLU A 46 15.20 -3.77 -7.81
C GLU A 46 15.88 -4.56 -6.68
N SER A 47 15.12 -5.01 -5.67
CA SER A 47 15.63 -5.80 -4.56
C SER A 47 14.56 -6.69 -3.92
N GLU A 48 14.67 -8.00 -4.12
CA GLU A 48 13.73 -8.99 -3.57
C GLU A 48 13.67 -8.97 -2.03
N THR A 49 14.77 -8.57 -1.37
CA THR A 49 14.83 -8.44 0.10
C THR A 49 13.87 -7.40 0.67
N THR A 50 13.26 -6.57 -0.17
CA THR A 50 12.26 -5.57 0.25
C THR A 50 10.85 -6.13 0.36
N LEU A 51 10.57 -7.32 -0.22
CA LEU A 51 9.24 -7.94 -0.21
C LEU A 51 8.66 -8.12 1.22
N PRO A 52 9.42 -8.60 2.23
CA PRO A 52 8.89 -8.74 3.59
C PRO A 52 8.38 -7.42 4.19
N THR A 53 8.99 -6.29 3.83
CA THR A 53 8.53 -4.96 4.28
C THR A 53 7.14 -4.63 3.72
N PHE A 54 6.86 -5.00 2.47
CA PHE A 54 5.53 -4.84 1.86
C PHE A 54 4.52 -5.76 2.54
N GLU A 55 4.85 -7.03 2.73
CA GLU A 55 3.98 -7.99 3.40
C GLU A 55 3.61 -7.50 4.81
N GLN A 56 4.60 -7.13 5.61
CA GLN A 56 4.38 -6.63 6.97
C GLN A 56 3.49 -5.38 7.00
N ALA A 57 3.64 -4.47 6.04
CA ALA A 57 2.86 -3.24 5.98
C ALA A 57 1.42 -3.46 5.48
N LEU A 58 1.18 -4.45 4.61
CA LEU A 58 -0.10 -4.64 3.91
C LEU A 58 -0.98 -5.74 4.51
N PHE A 59 -0.40 -6.72 5.21
CA PHE A 59 -1.15 -7.88 5.72
C PHE A 59 -2.28 -7.46 6.67
N GLY A 60 -2.00 -6.58 7.63
CA GLY A 60 -3.00 -6.07 8.57
C GLY A 60 -4.13 -5.30 7.88
N PRO A 61 -3.83 -4.23 7.11
CA PRO A 61 -4.82 -3.48 6.37
C PRO A 61 -5.70 -4.34 5.47
N PHE A 62 -5.13 -5.25 4.66
CA PHE A 62 -5.90 -6.10 3.76
C PHE A 62 -6.77 -7.12 4.50
N THR A 63 -6.26 -7.71 5.59
CA THR A 63 -7.08 -8.60 6.45
C THR A 63 -8.29 -7.84 7.01
N SER A 64 -8.08 -6.59 7.47
CA SER A 64 -9.16 -5.77 7.99
C SER A 64 -10.19 -5.35 6.93
N MET A 65 -9.76 -5.13 5.67
CA MET A 65 -10.65 -4.83 4.56
C MET A 65 -11.55 -6.03 4.24
N ILE A 66 -10.96 -7.24 4.14
CA ILE A 66 -11.71 -8.48 3.86
C ILE A 66 -12.72 -8.78 4.98
N GLN A 67 -12.33 -8.58 6.24
CA GLN A 67 -13.23 -8.79 7.38
C GLN A 67 -14.39 -7.78 7.48
N GLN A 68 -14.24 -6.61 6.86
CA GLN A 68 -15.24 -5.55 6.89
C GLN A 68 -16.29 -5.65 5.79
N ASP A 69 -16.26 -6.72 4.97
CA ASP A 69 -17.27 -7.01 3.92
C ASP A 69 -17.45 -5.84 2.93
N VAL A 70 -16.35 -5.19 2.57
CA VAL A 70 -16.28 -4.23 1.45
C VAL A 70 -16.14 -4.97 0.13
#